data_AF-A0A5E6WFX9-F1
#
_entry.id   AF-A0A5E6WFX9-F1
#
_cell.length_a   1.000
_cell.length_b   1.000
_cell.length_c   1.000
_cell.angle_alpha   90.00
_cell.angle_beta   90.00
_cell.angle_gamma   90.00
#
_symmetry.space_group_name_H-M   'P 1'
#
loop_
_entity.id
_entity.type
_entity.pdbx_description
1 polymer ?
#
loop_
_entity_poly.entity_id
_entity_poly.type
_entity_poly.pdbx_seq_one_letter_code
_entity_poly.pdbx_strand_id
1 'polypeptide(L)'
;MNTTESNIRQAAIKLISRNGYGSMSLRQLAAESGINSSTLYLYYQGKGELLLELILEYFEALEFRSLDEESLALVRQARRVYLTSPRPAVRRAAITRRAAPLEAVS
;
A
#
# COMPACT_ATOMS: atom_id res chain seq x y z
N MET A 1 13.33 -12.76 -7.01
CA MET A 1 11.88 -12.52 -7.18
C MET A 1 11.33 -13.51 -8.18
N ASN A 2 10.19 -14.13 -7.89
CA ASN A 2 9.47 -14.99 -8.82
C ASN A 2 8.91 -14.12 -9.97
N THR A 3 9.08 -14.54 -11.23
CA THR A 3 8.61 -13.79 -12.41
C THR A 3 7.12 -13.44 -12.33
N THR A 4 6.31 -14.33 -11.73
CA THR A 4 4.86 -14.11 -11.55
C THR A 4 4.55 -12.97 -10.57
N GLU A 5 5.22 -12.92 -9.41
CA GLU A 5 5.03 -11.83 -8.42
C GLU A 5 5.40 -10.47 -9.02
N SER A 6 6.51 -10.42 -9.75
CA SER A 6 6.94 -9.20 -10.42
C SER A 6 5.91 -8.72 -11.45
N ASN A 7 5.32 -9.64 -12.23
CA ASN A 7 4.27 -9.32 -13.19
C ASN A 7 3.00 -8.79 -12.51
N ILE A 8 2.55 -9.44 -11.43
CA ILE A 8 1.41 -8.96 -10.63
C ILE A 8 1.69 -7.55 -10.13
N ARG A 9 2.89 -7.30 -9.61
CA ARG A 9 3.27 -5.99 -9.07
C ARG A 9 3.27 -4.90 -10.12
N GLN A 10 3.89 -5.15 -11.27
CA GLN A 10 3.92 -4.19 -12.37
C GLN A 10 2.51 -3.90 -12.91
N ALA A 11 1.67 -4.93 -13.02
CA ALA A 11 0.26 -4.77 -13.38
C ALA A 11 -0.50 -3.91 -12.36
N ALA A 12 -0.25 -4.12 -11.06
CA ALA A 12 -0.86 -3.35 -9.99
C ALA A 12 -0.48 -1.87 -10.07
N ILE A 13 0.81 -1.57 -10.25
CA ILE A 13 1.30 -0.20 -10.41
C ILE A 13 0.59 0.47 -11.60
N LYS A 14 0.58 -0.18 -12.77
CA LYS A 14 -0.09 0.34 -13.96
C LYS A 14 -1.59 0.60 -13.72
N LEU A 15 -2.28 -0.35 -13.10
CA LEU A 15 -3.72 -0.24 -12.83
C LEU A 15 -4.04 0.89 -11.84
N ILE A 16 -3.25 1.01 -10.77
CA ILE A 16 -3.39 2.07 -9.77
C ILE A 16 -3.06 3.44 -10.39
N SER A 17 -2.00 3.55 -11.18
CA SER A 17 -1.64 4.80 -11.85
C SER A 17 -2.71 5.29 -12.84
N ARG A 18 -3.39 4.38 -13.54
CA ARG A 18 -4.45 4.74 -14.49
C ARG A 18 -5.78 5.07 -13.82
N ASN A 19 -6.20 4.29 -12.82
CA ASN A 19 -7.58 4.31 -12.32
C ASN A 19 -7.70 4.80 -10.86
N GLY A 20 -6.58 4.96 -10.16
CA GLY A 20 -6.53 5.15 -8.73
C GLY A 20 -6.74 3.86 -7.92
N TYR A 21 -6.16 3.81 -6.72
CA TYR A 21 -6.24 2.64 -5.83
C TYR A 21 -7.69 2.30 -5.37
N GLY A 22 -8.52 3.33 -5.17
CA GLY A 22 -9.91 3.14 -4.76
C GLY A 22 -10.71 2.31 -5.78
N SER A 23 -10.48 2.58 -7.06
CA SER A 23 -11.24 2.05 -8.20
C SER A 23 -10.72 0.71 -8.71
N MET A 24 -9.54 0.26 -8.29
CA MET A 24 -9.02 -1.06 -8.66
C MET A 24 -9.62 -2.20 -7.83
N SER A 25 -9.67 -3.38 -8.44
CA SER A 25 -10.03 -4.66 -7.82
C SER A 25 -8.98 -5.73 -8.09
N LEU A 26 -8.88 -6.74 -7.21
CA LEU A 26 -8.00 -7.89 -7.42
C LEU A 26 -8.39 -8.69 -8.68
N ARG A 27 -9.66 -8.69 -9.07
CA ARG A 27 -10.11 -9.33 -10.30
C ARG A 27 -9.55 -8.65 -11.55
N GLN A 28 -9.60 -7.32 -11.60
CA GLN A 28 -8.98 -6.53 -12.68
C GLN A 28 -7.47 -6.72 -12.69
N LEU A 29 -6.85 -6.79 -11.51
CA LEU A 29 -5.41 -7.05 -11.40
C LEU A 29 -5.03 -8.41 -11.98
N ALA A 30 -5.78 -9.47 -11.67
CA ALA A 30 -5.55 -10.81 -12.21
C ALA A 30 -5.57 -10.78 -13.76
N ALA A 31 -6.58 -10.12 -14.33
CA ALA A 31 -6.69 -9.94 -15.77
C ALA A 31 -5.51 -9.15 -16.37
N GLU A 32 -5.13 -8.02 -15.76
CA GLU A 32 -3.99 -7.19 -16.20
C GLU A 32 -2.65 -7.94 -16.10
N SER A 33 -2.51 -8.83 -15.12
CA SER A 33 -1.30 -9.63 -14.89
C SER A 33 -1.27 -10.96 -15.65
N GLY A 34 -2.32 -11.28 -16.42
CA GLY A 34 -2.40 -12.49 -17.23
C GLY A 34 -2.58 -13.78 -16.42
N ILE A 35 -3.07 -13.68 -15.18
CA ILE A 35 -3.34 -14.85 -14.33
C ILE A 35 -4.81 -14.95 -13.95
N ASN A 36 -5.25 -16.12 -13.51
CA ASN A 36 -6.59 -16.28 -12.98
C ASN A 36 -6.69 -15.70 -11.55
N SER A 37 -7.90 -15.32 -11.14
CA SER A 37 -8.12 -14.72 -9.80
C SER A 37 -7.78 -15.67 -8.66
N SER A 38 -8.04 -16.98 -8.80
CA SER A 38 -7.72 -17.97 -7.76
C SER A 38 -6.21 -18.05 -7.49
N THR A 39 -5.38 -17.97 -8.53
CA THR A 39 -3.93 -17.90 -8.43
C THR A 39 -3.49 -16.59 -7.78
N LEU A 40 -4.12 -15.46 -8.12
CA LEU A 40 -3.80 -14.18 -7.47
C LEU A 40 -4.07 -14.23 -5.95
N TYR A 41 -5.12 -14.93 -5.52
CA TYR A 41 -5.43 -15.12 -4.09
C TYR A 41 -4.41 -15.99 -3.35
N LEU A 42 -3.52 -16.72 -4.04
CA LEU A 42 -2.37 -17.38 -3.40
C LEU A 42 -1.27 -16.40 -3.00
N TYR A 43 -1.20 -15.23 -3.67
CA TYR A 43 -0.24 -14.18 -3.40
C TYR A 43 -0.81 -13.07 -2.51
N TYR A 44 -2.06 -12.67 -2.75
CA TYR A 44 -2.68 -11.53 -2.09
C TYR A 44 -4.11 -11.83 -1.66
N GLN A 45 -4.37 -11.80 -0.36
CA GLN A 45 -5.71 -11.96 0.21
C GLN A 45 -6.57 -10.70 0.01
N GLY A 46 -5.94 -9.54 -0.21
CA GLY A 46 -6.65 -8.26 -0.36
C GLY A 46 -5.81 -7.17 -1.02
N LYS A 47 -6.48 -6.17 -1.61
CA LYS A 47 -5.79 -5.02 -2.23
C LYS A 47 -4.96 -4.19 -1.25
N GLY A 48 -5.31 -4.22 0.04
CA GLY A 48 -4.52 -3.57 1.09
C GLY A 48 -3.20 -4.27 1.37
N GLU A 49 -3.14 -5.60 1.21
CA GLU A 49 -1.92 -6.40 1.31
C GLU A 49 -0.93 -6.02 0.23
N LEU A 50 -1.39 -6.08 -1.02
CA LEU A 50 -0.67 -5.64 -2.21
C LEU A 50 -0.16 -4.21 -2.07
N LEU A 51 -1.00 -3.26 -1.63
CA LEU A 51 -0.59 -1.86 -1.48
C LEU A 51 0.56 -1.70 -0.48
N LEU A 52 0.52 -2.43 0.63
CA LEU A 52 1.60 -2.35 1.63
C LEU A 52 2.91 -2.89 1.06
N GLU A 53 2.87 -4.04 0.37
CA GLU A 53 4.07 -4.58 -0.27
C GLU A 53 4.66 -3.61 -1.28
N LEU A 54 3.83 -3.03 -2.15
CA LEU A 54 4.24 -2.01 -3.12
C LEU A 54 4.93 -0.80 -2.47
N ILE A 55 4.38 -0.31 -1.36
CA ILE A 55 4.93 0.83 -0.62
C ILE A 55 6.26 0.45 0.03
N LEU A 56 6.36 -0.73 0.65
CA LEU A 56 7.58 -1.21 1.28
C LEU A 56 8.72 -1.37 0.28
N GLU A 57 8.44 -1.98 -0.87
CA GLU A 57 9.43 -2.16 -1.94
C GLU A 57 9.85 -0.82 -2.53
N TYR A 58 8.93 0.13 -2.67
CA TYR A 58 9.26 1.49 -3.08
C TYR A 58 10.19 2.18 -2.08
N PHE A 59 9.92 2.07 -0.77
CA PHE A 59 10.81 2.61 0.26
C PHE A 59 12.17 1.92 0.25
N GLU A 60 12.23 0.60 0.13
CA GLU A 60 13.49 -0.14 0.03
C GLU A 60 14.31 0.29 -1.21
N ALA A 61 13.65 0.54 -2.33
CA ALA A 61 14.29 1.06 -3.54
C ALA A 61 14.82 2.50 -3.38
N LEU A 62 14.18 3.33 -2.56
CA LEU A 62 14.67 4.67 -2.19
C LEU A 62 15.85 4.58 -1.21
N GLU A 63 15.75 3.71 -0.20
CA GLU A 63 16.82 3.43 0.78
C GLU A 63 18.13 3.05 0.08
N PHE A 64 18.07 2.26 -1.00
CA PHE A 64 19.24 1.83 -1.76
C PHE A 64 19.93 2.93 -2.59
N ARG A 65 19.29 4.10 -2.80
CA ARG A 65 19.77 5.10 -3.77
C ARG A 65 20.25 6.42 -3.17
N SER A 66 19.86 6.77 -1.94
CA SER A 66 20.11 8.15 -1.48
C SER A 66 20.15 8.39 0.04
N LEU A 67 20.07 7.36 0.88
CA LEU A 67 20.06 7.57 2.33
C LEU A 67 21.41 7.22 2.96
N ASP A 68 21.89 8.12 3.81
CA ASP A 68 22.94 7.79 4.77
C ASP A 68 22.39 6.82 5.85
N GLU A 69 23.30 6.21 6.63
CA GLU A 69 22.91 5.19 7.61
C GLU A 69 22.00 5.72 8.72
N GLU A 70 22.11 6.99 9.08
CA GLU A 70 21.24 7.62 10.08
C GLU A 70 19.80 7.71 9.57
N SER A 71 19.61 8.22 8.35
CA SER A 71 18.30 8.31 7.71
C SER A 71 17.70 6.94 7.45
N LEU A 72 18.53 5.97 7.07
CA LEU A 72 18.12 4.59 6.84
C LEU A 72 17.62 3.90 8.12
N ALA A 73 18.26 4.18 9.26
CA ALA A 73 17.79 3.67 10.56
C ALA A 73 16.39 4.19 10.92
N LEU A 74 16.07 5.45 10.62
CA LEU A 74 14.74 6.03 10.85
C LEU A 74 13.67 5.36 10.00
N VAL A 75 13.94 5.09 8.72
CA VAL A 75 12.97 4.41 7.85
C VAL A 75 12.77 2.96 8.30
N ARG A 76 13.84 2.25 8.67
CA ARG A 76 13.74 0.90 9.27
C ARG A 76 12.93 0.90 10.57
N GLN A 77 13.06 1.93 11.41
CA GLN A 77 12.29 2.10 12.63
C GLN A 77 10.80 2.34 12.33
N ALA A 78 10.49 3.26 11.41
CA ALA A 78 9.13 3.53 10.96
C ALA A 78 8.49 2.27 10.36
N ARG A 79 9.23 1.52 9.54
CA ARG A 79 8.85 0.22 8.98
C ARG A 79 8.52 -0.79 10.08
N ARG A 80 9.35 -0.91 11.12
CA ARG A 80 9.08 -1.80 12.26
C ARG A 80 7.74 -1.46 12.90
N VAL A 81 7.51 -0.20 13.27
CA VAL A 81 6.28 0.25 13.94
C VAL A 81 5.04 0.01 13.07
N TYR A 82 5.15 0.25 11.76
CA TYR A 82 4.04 0.13 10.83
C TYR A 82 3.71 -1.33 10.46
N LEU A 83 4.72 -2.23 10.48
CA LEU A 83 4.56 -3.64 10.09
C LEU A 83 4.35 -4.61 11.26
N THR A 84 4.84 -4.30 12.46
CA THR A 84 4.60 -5.14 13.65
C THR A 84 3.30 -4.80 14.37
N SER A 85 2.54 -3.84 13.85
CA SER A 85 1.19 -3.51 14.33
C SER A 85 0.15 -4.14 13.39
N PRO A 86 -0.78 -4.98 13.87
CA PRO A 86 -1.85 -5.52 13.03
C PRO A 86 -2.72 -4.37 12.47
N ARG A 87 -2.93 -4.33 11.15
CA ARG A 87 -3.74 -3.29 10.43
C ARG A 87 -5.13 -3.02 11.06
N PRO A 88 -5.79 -1.87 10.79
CA PRO A 88 -5.29 -0.49 10.67
C PRO A 88 -6.21 0.50 11.45
N ALA A 89 -5.72 1.09 12.55
CA ALA A 89 -6.46 2.07 13.34
C ALA A 89 -6.61 3.48 12.70
N VAL A 90 -6.11 3.68 11.47
CA VAL A 90 -6.07 5.00 10.80
C VAL A 90 -7.45 5.48 10.33
N ARG A 91 -8.52 4.67 10.43
CA ARG A 91 -9.86 5.04 9.96
C ARG A 91 -10.66 5.96 10.90
N ARG A 92 -10.30 6.09 12.19
CA ARG A 92 -11.08 6.87 13.18
C ARG A 92 -10.60 8.31 13.42
N ALA A 93 -9.37 8.68 13.05
CA ALA A 93 -8.86 10.04 13.27
C ALA A 93 -9.22 11.03 12.15
N ALA A 94 -9.41 10.55 10.92
CA ALA A 94 -9.61 11.43 9.76
C ALA A 94 -11.09 11.85 9.52
N ILE A 95 -12.07 11.16 10.11
CA ILE A 95 -13.51 11.41 9.85
C ILE A 95 -14.14 12.31 10.94
N THR A 96 -13.62 12.31 12.16
CA THR A 96 -14.18 13.09 13.28
C THR A 96 -13.82 14.57 13.29
N ARG A 97 -12.90 15.05 12.43
CA ARG A 97 -12.48 16.47 12.43
C ARG A 97 -13.27 17.37 11.47
N ARG A 98 -14.29 16.86 10.76
CA ARG A 98 -15.11 17.65 9.82
C ARG A 98 -16.61 17.71 10.16
N ALA A 99 -17.00 17.34 11.37
CA ALA A 99 -18.38 17.45 11.85
C ALA A 99 -18.42 18.08 13.26
N ALA A 100 -18.13 19.38 13.35
CA ALA A 100 -18.56 20.22 14.45
C ALA A 100 -18.98 21.57 13.85
N PRO A 101 -20.28 21.93 13.86
CA PRO A 101 -20.70 23.29 13.59
C PRO A 101 -20.22 24.23 14.70
N LEU A 102 -19.88 25.45 14.29
CA LEU A 102 -19.46 26.57 15.12
C LEU A 102 -20.58 26.99 16.09
N GLU A 103 -20.54 26.50 17.31
CA GLU A 103 -21.29 27.07 18.45
C GLU A 103 -20.27 27.61 19.45
N ALA A 104 -19.81 28.85 19.22
CA ALA A 104 -19.27 29.77 20.24
C ALA A 104 -18.82 31.10 19.60
N VAL A 105 -19.78 31.97 19.25
CA VAL A 105 -19.61 33.42 19.42
C VAL A 105 -20.98 34.01 19.79
N SER A 106 -21.26 34.00 21.10
CA SER A 106 -21.78 35.12 21.91
C SER A 106 -22.12 34.62 23.31
#